data_AF-A0A6M2D663-F1
#
_entry.id   AF-A0A6M2D663-F1
#
_cell.length_a   1.000
_cell.length_b   1.000
_cell.length_c   1.000
_cell.angle_alpha   90.00
_cell.angle_beta   90.00
_cell.angle_gamma   90.00
#
_symmetry.space_group_name_H-M   'P 1'
#
loop_
_entity.id
_entity.type
_entity.pdbx_description
1 polymer ?
#
loop_
_entity_poly.entity_id
_entity_poly.type
_entity_poly.pdbx_seq_one_letter_code
_entity_poly.pdbx_strand_id
1 'polypeptide(L)'
;ACSELESRVTNSDARLVQAWLRCCVGVEPPNSEMTRLSRIVLGRREFANYNSLAGTIVPSDEVTAHDDLAVHFFDCLAQYADIVCAMDGISSLAQLKQSVAYYLKDFVAVATAQSRNAAAAAATRDSLGNVYLLCGQLFRLCAGLIYTRGMADCVLPRLLDSLILPGALYAGKPIPQAQLAAIKQHLPLFICGLLSLNPQTDAYIERKLKDIVVHYLPLFPTQTQSSIHHTGEHPLLATLQNCGGACRAAAERRAAYVGFLLDFIQKHFVAKKAVSGTHLTQALRFLLELLKHLAPLKKECSSVLQSGLPNLLNSLSMLSVNARTNRELVLQVTRAVMTFSSAMAAPK
;
A
#
# COMPACT_ATOMS: atom_id res chain seq x y z
N ALA A 1 -24.13 -31.90 16.79
CA ALA A 1 -22.78 -31.67 16.21
C ALA A 1 -22.35 -30.20 16.36
N CYS A 2 -22.89 -29.23 15.61
CA CYS A 2 -22.48 -27.81 15.76
C CYS A 2 -22.79 -27.21 17.15
N SER A 3 -24.00 -27.47 17.68
CA SER A 3 -24.41 -27.01 19.03
C SER A 3 -23.59 -27.61 20.18
N GLU A 4 -22.97 -28.78 19.94
CA GLU A 4 -22.18 -29.53 20.92
C GLU A 4 -20.70 -29.12 20.89
N LEU A 5 -20.25 -28.56 19.76
CA LEU A 5 -18.96 -27.90 19.60
C LEU A 5 -18.98 -26.48 20.19
N GLU A 6 -20.08 -25.75 20.03
CA GLU A 6 -20.29 -24.41 20.59
C GLU A 6 -20.32 -24.42 22.12
N SER A 7 -20.80 -25.49 22.76
CA SER A 7 -20.79 -25.64 24.22
C SER A 7 -19.44 -26.05 24.80
N ARG A 8 -18.53 -26.59 23.99
CA ARG A 8 -17.21 -27.09 24.42
C ARG A 8 -16.05 -26.16 24.07
N VAL A 9 -16.22 -25.25 23.11
CA VAL A 9 -15.18 -24.34 22.65
C VAL A 9 -15.59 -22.90 22.97
N THR A 10 -15.06 -22.36 24.06
CA THR A 10 -15.14 -20.92 24.33
C THR A 10 -14.58 -20.13 23.15
N ASN A 11 -15.34 -19.17 22.62
CA ASN A 11 -14.95 -18.30 21.51
C ASN A 11 -14.83 -19.04 20.15
N SER A 12 -15.73 -20.00 19.88
CA SER A 12 -15.80 -20.80 18.64
C SER A 12 -15.76 -19.94 17.38
N ASP A 13 -16.45 -18.81 17.40
CA ASP A 13 -16.67 -17.98 16.23
C ASP A 13 -15.40 -17.21 15.88
N ALA A 14 -14.73 -16.62 16.87
CA ALA A 14 -13.43 -15.98 16.69
C ALA A 14 -12.37 -16.94 16.11
N ARG A 15 -12.35 -18.19 16.58
CA ARG A 15 -11.44 -19.22 16.07
C ARG A 15 -11.79 -19.64 14.64
N LEU A 16 -13.08 -19.69 14.31
CA LEU A 16 -13.54 -19.95 12.95
C LEU A 16 -13.08 -18.83 12.01
N VAL A 17 -13.21 -17.55 12.40
CA VAL A 17 -12.72 -16.40 11.60
C VAL A 17 -11.21 -16.52 11.38
N GLN A 18 -10.47 -16.79 12.46
CA GLN A 18 -9.01 -16.92 12.41
C GLN A 18 -8.58 -18.04 11.45
N ALA A 19 -9.20 -19.21 11.54
CA ALA A 19 -8.94 -20.34 10.66
C ALA A 19 -9.34 -20.03 9.20
N TRP A 20 -10.48 -19.38 9.01
CA TRP A 20 -10.97 -18.97 7.69
C TRP A 20 -10.01 -17.99 7.01
N LEU A 21 -9.60 -16.91 7.67
CA LEU A 21 -8.65 -15.93 7.14
C LEU A 21 -7.30 -16.59 6.82
N ARG A 22 -6.82 -17.48 7.69
CA ARG A 22 -5.62 -18.29 7.43
C ARG A 22 -5.75 -19.08 6.14
N CYS A 23 -6.91 -19.69 5.88
CA CYS A 23 -7.16 -20.42 4.63
C CYS A 23 -7.28 -19.46 3.43
N CYS A 24 -7.90 -18.29 3.56
CA CYS A 24 -8.01 -17.31 2.47
C CYS A 24 -6.63 -16.91 1.92
N VAL A 25 -5.64 -16.73 2.80
CA VAL A 25 -4.27 -16.42 2.38
C VAL A 25 -3.49 -17.65 1.91
N GLY A 26 -3.75 -18.82 2.49
CA GLY A 26 -3.04 -20.05 2.18
C GLY A 26 -3.49 -20.75 0.90
N VAL A 27 -4.75 -20.57 0.49
CA VAL A 27 -5.38 -21.23 -0.65
C VAL A 27 -5.41 -20.30 -1.85
N GLU A 28 -4.82 -20.75 -2.95
CA GLU A 28 -4.77 -20.01 -4.22
C GLU A 28 -6.18 -19.88 -4.83
N PRO A 29 -6.62 -18.65 -5.20
CA PRO A 29 -7.88 -18.43 -5.90
C PRO A 29 -7.77 -18.76 -7.41
N PRO A 30 -8.87 -19.20 -8.05
CA PRO A 30 -10.18 -19.47 -7.46
C PRO A 30 -10.25 -20.87 -6.82
N ASN A 31 -10.96 -21.00 -5.69
CA ASN A 31 -11.23 -22.30 -5.06
C ASN A 31 -12.68 -22.40 -4.58
N SER A 32 -13.48 -23.27 -5.20
CA SER A 32 -14.94 -23.38 -4.95
C SER A 32 -15.27 -23.74 -3.49
N GLU A 33 -14.52 -24.65 -2.88
CA GLU A 33 -14.72 -25.05 -1.49
C GLU A 33 -14.40 -23.90 -0.53
N MET A 34 -13.33 -23.16 -0.81
CA MET A 34 -12.97 -21.98 -0.03
C MET A 34 -13.99 -20.85 -0.20
N THR A 35 -14.52 -20.65 -1.41
CA THR A 35 -15.61 -19.69 -1.66
C THR A 35 -16.86 -20.08 -0.88
N ARG A 36 -17.24 -21.36 -0.91
CA ARG A 36 -18.39 -21.88 -0.14
C ARG A 36 -18.18 -21.69 1.36
N LEU A 37 -17.00 -22.01 1.88
CA LEU A 37 -16.65 -21.78 3.29
C LEU A 37 -16.76 -20.29 3.64
N SER A 38 -16.23 -19.42 2.78
CA SER A 38 -16.26 -17.97 2.98
C SER A 38 -17.69 -17.43 3.09
N ARG A 39 -18.60 -17.89 2.23
CA ARG A 39 -20.03 -17.52 2.32
C ARG A 39 -20.66 -18.00 3.63
N ILE A 40 -20.34 -19.21 4.10
CA ILE A 40 -20.85 -19.74 5.37
C ILE A 40 -20.35 -18.90 6.55
N VAL A 41 -19.06 -18.56 6.57
CA VAL A 41 -18.46 -17.76 7.65
C VAL A 41 -19.09 -16.37 7.67
N LEU A 42 -19.17 -15.69 6.52
CA LEU A 42 -19.77 -14.35 6.41
C LEU A 42 -21.28 -14.32 6.69
N GLY A 43 -21.97 -15.46 6.55
CA GLY A 43 -23.39 -15.61 6.88
C GLY A 43 -23.69 -15.78 8.38
N ARG A 44 -22.67 -15.86 9.25
CA ARG A 44 -22.90 -16.01 10.70
C ARG A 44 -23.37 -14.70 11.33
N ARG A 45 -24.16 -14.83 12.41
CA ARG A 45 -24.82 -13.70 13.09
C ARG A 45 -23.87 -12.61 13.58
N GLU A 46 -22.67 -12.99 14.04
CA GLU A 46 -21.65 -12.02 14.45
C GLU A 46 -21.27 -11.06 13.32
N PHE A 47 -21.21 -11.56 12.08
CA PHE A 47 -20.93 -10.74 10.90
C PHE A 47 -22.18 -10.09 10.31
N ALA A 48 -23.36 -10.67 10.54
CA ALA A 48 -24.61 -10.01 10.21
C ALA A 48 -24.74 -8.66 10.95
N ASN A 49 -24.18 -8.53 12.16
CA ASN A 49 -24.09 -7.26 12.86
C ASN A 49 -23.17 -6.26 12.16
N TYR A 50 -21.98 -6.67 11.71
CA TYR A 50 -21.09 -5.80 10.94
C TYR A 50 -21.72 -5.38 9.60
N ASN A 51 -22.29 -6.34 8.87
CA ASN A 51 -22.92 -6.12 7.57
C ASN A 51 -24.18 -5.24 7.67
N SER A 52 -25.02 -5.46 8.69
CA SER A 52 -26.23 -4.65 8.89
C SER A 52 -25.92 -3.22 9.31
N LEU A 53 -24.90 -3.00 10.15
CA LEU A 53 -24.48 -1.66 10.53
C LEU A 53 -23.76 -0.93 9.39
N ALA A 54 -22.92 -1.64 8.64
CA ALA A 54 -22.21 -1.09 7.48
C ALA A 54 -23.11 -0.92 6.24
N GLY A 55 -24.32 -1.48 6.26
CA GLY A 55 -25.25 -1.42 5.12
C GLY A 55 -24.78 -2.22 3.90
N THR A 56 -23.83 -3.14 4.09
CA THR A 56 -23.21 -3.93 3.02
C THR A 56 -23.89 -5.29 2.89
N ILE A 57 -24.28 -5.64 1.67
CA ILE A 57 -24.83 -6.95 1.33
C ILE A 57 -23.67 -7.86 0.96
N VAL A 58 -23.61 -9.05 1.57
CA VAL A 58 -22.65 -10.09 1.16
C VAL A 58 -22.92 -10.41 -0.31
N PRO A 59 -21.91 -10.33 -1.20
CA PRO A 59 -22.09 -10.66 -2.60
C PRO A 59 -22.72 -12.05 -2.76
N SER A 60 -23.94 -12.10 -3.29
CA SER A 60 -24.70 -13.35 -3.48
C SER A 60 -24.29 -14.10 -4.74
N ASP A 61 -23.49 -13.46 -5.60
CA ASP A 61 -23.18 -13.98 -6.92
C ASP A 61 -22.29 -15.21 -6.83
N GLU A 62 -22.64 -16.27 -7.58
CA GLU A 62 -21.88 -17.52 -7.61
C GLU A 62 -20.43 -17.32 -8.11
N VAL A 63 -20.18 -16.24 -8.85
CA VAL A 63 -18.91 -15.90 -9.51
C VAL A 63 -17.87 -15.27 -8.57
N THR A 64 -18.27 -14.73 -7.42
CA THR A 64 -17.33 -14.06 -6.50
C THR A 64 -16.35 -15.07 -5.90
N ALA A 65 -15.05 -14.81 -6.04
CA ALA A 65 -13.99 -15.66 -5.50
C ALA A 65 -13.77 -15.40 -3.99
N HIS A 66 -13.08 -16.32 -3.30
CA HIS A 66 -12.91 -16.24 -1.84
C HIS A 66 -12.00 -15.09 -1.38
N ASP A 67 -11.09 -14.64 -2.23
CA ASP A 67 -10.26 -13.46 -2.01
C ASP A 67 -11.09 -12.18 -2.03
N ASP A 68 -12.01 -12.03 -2.99
CA ASP A 68 -12.96 -10.91 -3.02
C ASP A 68 -13.84 -10.89 -1.75
N LEU A 69 -14.29 -12.04 -1.28
CA LEU A 69 -15.07 -12.16 -0.04
C LEU A 69 -14.24 -11.78 1.21
N ALA A 70 -12.95 -12.11 1.24
CA ALA A 70 -12.05 -11.67 2.30
C ALA A 70 -11.81 -10.15 2.25
N VAL A 71 -11.69 -9.56 1.05
CA VAL A 71 -11.60 -8.10 0.87
C VAL A 71 -12.88 -7.41 1.33
N HIS A 72 -14.05 -7.96 0.99
CA HIS A 72 -15.34 -7.46 1.46
C HIS A 72 -15.42 -7.47 2.99
N PHE A 73 -14.92 -8.53 3.63
CA PHE A 73 -14.83 -8.58 5.09
C PHE A 73 -13.96 -7.45 5.67
N PHE A 74 -12.81 -7.16 5.06
CA PHE A 74 -11.96 -6.03 5.48
C PHE A 74 -12.66 -4.69 5.33
N ASP A 75 -13.43 -4.51 4.26
CA ASP A 75 -14.23 -3.31 4.03
C ASP A 75 -15.32 -3.14 5.11
N CYS A 76 -16.06 -4.21 5.42
CA CYS A 76 -17.04 -4.20 6.51
C CYS A 76 -16.40 -3.86 7.87
N LEU A 77 -15.22 -4.40 8.17
CA LEU A 77 -14.49 -4.06 9.40
C LEU A 77 -14.10 -2.58 9.45
N ALA A 78 -13.64 -2.02 8.34
CA ALA A 78 -13.27 -0.61 8.26
C ALA A 78 -14.49 0.30 8.50
N GLN A 79 -15.60 0.03 7.82
CA GLN A 79 -16.85 0.79 7.99
C GLN A 79 -17.41 0.68 9.40
N TYR A 80 -17.40 -0.53 9.98
CA TYR A 80 -17.83 -0.74 11.35
C TYR A 80 -16.95 0.04 12.35
N ALA A 81 -15.64 0.10 12.12
CA ALA A 81 -14.72 0.87 12.96
C ALA A 81 -15.04 2.37 12.94
N ASP A 82 -15.39 2.93 11.77
CA ASP A 82 -15.77 4.33 11.64
C ASP A 82 -17.07 4.62 12.41
N ILE A 83 -18.06 3.73 12.33
CA ILE A 83 -19.33 3.86 13.08
C ILE A 83 -19.10 3.77 14.58
N VAL A 84 -18.37 2.76 15.05
CA VAL A 84 -18.08 2.58 16.48
C VAL A 84 -17.27 3.76 17.04
N CYS A 85 -16.31 4.27 16.27
CA CYS A 85 -15.55 5.45 16.68
C CYS A 85 -16.43 6.69 16.84
N ALA A 86 -17.48 6.83 16.02
CA ALA A 86 -18.42 7.94 16.09
C ALA A 86 -19.46 7.78 17.22
N MET A 87 -19.89 6.56 17.52
CA MET A 87 -21.01 6.28 18.43
C MET A 87 -20.57 5.93 19.86
N ASP A 88 -19.64 5.00 20.02
CA ASP A 88 -19.34 4.36 21.32
C ASP A 88 -17.98 4.77 21.90
N GLY A 89 -17.19 5.53 21.14
CA GLY A 89 -15.93 6.13 21.57
C GLY A 89 -14.72 5.17 21.57
N ILE A 90 -13.63 5.63 22.19
CA ILE A 90 -12.28 5.07 22.04
C ILE A 90 -12.17 3.63 22.59
N SER A 91 -12.88 3.31 23.67
CA SER A 91 -12.81 2.00 24.33
C SER A 91 -13.34 0.86 23.45
N SER A 92 -14.47 1.07 22.77
CA SER A 92 -15.06 0.07 21.86
C SER A 92 -14.19 -0.13 20.61
N LEU A 93 -13.58 0.95 20.10
CA LEU A 93 -12.59 0.86 19.03
C LEU A 93 -11.37 0.04 19.46
N ALA A 94 -10.88 0.21 20.70
CA ALA A 94 -9.77 -0.57 21.22
C ALA A 94 -10.10 -2.07 21.33
N GLN A 95 -11.34 -2.41 21.75
CA GLN A 95 -11.81 -3.80 21.76
C GLN A 95 -11.88 -4.39 20.35
N LEU A 96 -12.39 -3.64 19.36
CA LEU A 96 -12.41 -4.06 17.97
C LEU A 96 -11.00 -4.33 17.44
N LYS A 97 -10.04 -3.44 17.72
CA LYS A 97 -8.63 -3.65 17.35
C LYS A 97 -8.06 -4.95 17.93
N GLN A 98 -8.39 -5.25 19.18
CA GLN A 98 -7.95 -6.48 19.84
C GLN A 98 -8.55 -7.73 19.17
N SER A 99 -9.84 -7.71 18.83
CA SER A 99 -10.51 -8.79 18.10
C SER A 99 -9.91 -8.99 16.71
N VAL A 100 -9.68 -7.91 15.97
CA VAL A 100 -9.06 -7.97 14.63
C VAL A 100 -7.63 -8.51 14.71
N ALA A 101 -6.84 -8.09 15.70
CA ALA A 101 -5.50 -8.64 15.92
C ALA A 101 -5.53 -10.15 16.23
N TYR A 102 -6.54 -10.62 16.98
CA TYR A 102 -6.76 -12.04 17.22
C TYR A 102 -7.10 -12.81 15.94
N TYR A 103 -8.06 -12.32 15.16
CA TYR A 103 -8.45 -12.93 13.88
C TYR A 103 -7.27 -13.05 12.91
N LEU A 104 -6.39 -12.04 12.87
CA LEU A 104 -5.27 -11.99 11.94
C LEU A 104 -4.02 -12.75 12.40
N LYS A 105 -3.98 -13.31 13.61
CA LYS A 105 -2.77 -13.94 14.17
C LYS A 105 -2.20 -15.03 13.25
N ASP A 106 -3.05 -15.93 12.78
CA ASP A 106 -2.63 -17.05 11.92
C ASP A 106 -2.49 -16.63 10.45
N PHE A 107 -3.31 -15.68 10.01
CA PHE A 107 -3.17 -15.03 8.70
C PHE A 107 -1.76 -14.44 8.52
N VAL A 108 -1.28 -13.67 9.51
CA VAL A 108 0.06 -13.08 9.50
C VAL A 108 1.14 -14.17 9.48
N ALA A 109 0.98 -15.23 10.27
CA ALA A 109 1.95 -16.33 10.30
C ALA A 109 2.09 -17.00 8.91
N VAL A 110 0.97 -17.29 8.24
CA VAL A 110 1.00 -17.90 6.90
C VAL A 110 1.54 -16.93 5.84
N ALA A 111 1.07 -15.67 5.82
CA ALA A 111 1.54 -14.66 4.87
C ALA A 111 3.06 -14.46 4.95
N THR A 112 3.60 -14.36 6.17
CA THR A 112 5.04 -14.19 6.39
C THR A 112 5.85 -15.42 6.05
N ALA A 113 5.33 -16.63 6.33
CA ALA A 113 5.98 -17.89 5.96
C ALA A 113 6.07 -18.06 4.43
N GLN A 114 4.97 -17.80 3.70
CA GLN A 114 4.95 -17.91 2.25
C GLN A 114 5.89 -16.91 1.58
N SER A 115 5.96 -15.68 2.08
CA SER A 115 6.90 -14.68 1.58
C SER A 115 8.36 -15.08 1.79
N ARG A 116 8.71 -15.68 2.94
CA ARG A 116 10.07 -16.20 3.19
C ARG A 116 10.39 -17.39 2.27
N ASN A 117 9.41 -18.26 2.04
CA ASN A 117 9.55 -19.44 1.17
C ASN A 117 9.65 -19.09 -0.32
N ALA A 118 9.32 -17.85 -0.72
CA ALA A 118 9.56 -17.36 -2.08
C ALA A 118 11.06 -17.46 -2.47
N ALA A 119 11.96 -17.28 -1.50
CA ALA A 119 13.40 -17.44 -1.71
C ALA A 119 13.81 -18.91 -1.92
N ALA A 120 13.02 -19.86 -1.46
CA ALA A 120 13.25 -21.30 -1.59
C ALA A 120 12.54 -21.92 -2.82
N ALA A 121 11.96 -21.09 -3.71
CA ALA A 121 11.20 -21.52 -4.89
C ALA A 121 10.00 -22.46 -4.59
N ALA A 122 9.56 -22.56 -3.34
CA ALA A 122 8.46 -23.44 -2.92
C ALA A 122 7.07 -22.79 -3.06
N ALA A 123 7.01 -21.46 -3.23
CA ALA A 123 5.76 -20.73 -3.43
C ALA A 123 5.52 -20.45 -4.92
N THR A 124 4.31 -20.73 -5.41
CA THR A 124 3.88 -20.36 -6.76
C THR A 124 3.78 -18.84 -6.89
N ARG A 125 3.89 -18.32 -8.12
CA ARG A 125 3.70 -16.88 -8.39
C ARG A 125 2.30 -16.43 -7.96
N ASP A 126 1.31 -17.27 -8.20
CA ASP A 126 -0.10 -16.96 -7.98
C ASP A 126 -0.47 -17.00 -6.48
N SER A 127 0.06 -17.96 -5.73
CA SER A 127 -0.07 -17.95 -4.25
C SER A 127 0.57 -16.73 -3.61
N LEU A 128 1.76 -16.30 -4.07
CA LEU A 128 2.35 -15.04 -3.62
C LEU A 128 1.52 -13.83 -4.04
N GLY A 129 0.98 -13.81 -5.26
CA GLY A 129 0.06 -12.77 -5.71
C GLY A 129 -1.12 -12.60 -4.76
N ASN A 130 -1.78 -13.70 -4.37
CA ASN A 130 -2.89 -13.69 -3.41
C ASN A 130 -2.49 -13.15 -2.03
N VAL A 131 -1.32 -13.52 -1.51
CA VAL A 131 -0.80 -12.98 -0.24
C VAL A 131 -0.67 -11.47 -0.29
N TYR A 132 -0.03 -10.96 -1.34
CA TYR A 132 0.21 -9.53 -1.50
C TYR A 132 -1.08 -8.77 -1.79
N LEU A 133 -2.03 -9.36 -2.51
CA LEU A 133 -3.38 -8.81 -2.72
C LEU A 133 -4.10 -8.64 -1.39
N LEU A 134 -4.30 -9.73 -0.63
CA LEU A 134 -5.06 -9.69 0.62
C LEU A 134 -4.38 -8.80 1.67
N CYS A 135 -3.05 -8.89 1.81
CA CYS A 135 -2.33 -8.00 2.73
C CYS A 135 -2.38 -6.55 2.27
N GLY A 136 -2.27 -6.27 0.97
CA GLY A 136 -2.39 -4.92 0.43
C GLY A 136 -3.77 -4.33 0.69
N GLN A 137 -4.83 -5.10 0.48
CA GLN A 137 -6.21 -4.68 0.76
C GLN A 137 -6.45 -4.46 2.26
N LEU A 138 -5.91 -5.34 3.12
CA LEU A 138 -5.94 -5.15 4.57
C LEU A 138 -5.25 -3.84 5.00
N PHE A 139 -4.11 -3.49 4.40
CA PHE A 139 -3.47 -2.19 4.66
C PHE A 139 -4.36 -1.04 4.17
N ARG A 140 -4.85 -1.12 2.93
CA ARG A 140 -5.63 -0.04 2.32
C ARG A 140 -6.89 0.29 3.11
N LEU A 141 -7.61 -0.74 3.56
CA LEU A 141 -8.92 -0.62 4.21
C LEU A 141 -8.79 -0.51 5.73
N CYS A 142 -7.92 -1.31 6.36
CA CYS A 142 -7.90 -1.51 7.80
C CYS A 142 -6.64 -0.99 8.50
N ALA A 143 -5.81 -0.14 7.86
CA ALA A 143 -4.57 0.37 8.48
C ALA A 143 -4.77 0.88 9.92
N GLY A 144 -5.84 1.64 10.17
CA GLY A 144 -6.19 2.16 11.51
C GLY A 144 -6.52 1.08 12.54
N LEU A 145 -6.98 -0.09 12.10
CA LEU A 145 -7.29 -1.25 12.95
C LEU A 145 -6.06 -2.11 13.23
N ILE A 146 -5.16 -2.25 12.26
CA ILE A 146 -3.98 -3.12 12.37
C ILE A 146 -2.73 -2.41 12.92
N TYR A 147 -2.85 -1.11 13.21
CA TYR A 147 -1.79 -0.28 13.77
C TYR A 147 -2.26 0.52 14.98
N THR A 148 -1.42 0.51 16.01
CA THR A 148 -1.53 1.38 17.18
C THR A 148 -0.14 1.92 17.50
N ARG A 149 -0.01 3.24 17.50
CA ARG A 149 1.27 3.91 17.75
C ARG A 149 1.82 3.51 19.12
N GLY A 150 3.10 3.12 19.16
CA GLY A 150 3.79 2.73 20.39
C GLY A 150 3.60 1.27 20.81
N MET A 151 2.76 0.49 20.12
CA MET A 151 2.57 -0.93 20.40
C MET A 151 3.50 -1.78 19.52
N ALA A 152 4.37 -2.57 20.15
CA ALA A 152 5.39 -3.37 19.44
C ALA A 152 4.80 -4.55 18.65
N ASP A 153 3.75 -5.18 19.18
CA ASP A 153 3.15 -6.40 18.60
C ASP A 153 2.03 -6.13 17.58
N CYS A 154 2.01 -4.94 16.98
CA CYS A 154 1.04 -4.62 15.95
C CYS A 154 1.19 -5.51 14.70
N VAL A 155 0.07 -5.80 14.05
CA VAL A 155 0.01 -6.57 12.81
C VAL A 155 0.72 -5.82 11.67
N LEU A 156 0.54 -4.51 11.57
CA LEU A 156 1.10 -3.70 10.49
C LEU A 156 2.63 -3.79 10.38
N PRO A 157 3.43 -3.50 11.43
CA PRO A 157 4.89 -3.64 11.35
C PRO A 157 5.36 -5.02 10.90
N ARG A 158 4.74 -6.10 11.43
CA ARG A 158 5.12 -7.48 11.12
C ARG A 158 4.92 -7.83 9.65
N LEU A 159 3.77 -7.45 9.09
CA LEU A 159 3.48 -7.65 7.67
C LEU A 159 4.38 -6.79 6.79
N LEU A 160 4.57 -5.52 7.16
CA LEU A 160 5.37 -4.58 6.39
C LEU A 160 6.83 -5.04 6.29
N ASP A 161 7.44 -5.43 7.40
CA ASP A 161 8.85 -5.86 7.45
C ASP A 161 9.07 -7.25 6.82
N SER A 162 8.01 -8.04 6.63
CA SER A 162 8.11 -9.34 5.97
C SER A 162 7.86 -9.25 4.46
N LEU A 163 6.86 -8.47 4.04
CA LEU A 163 6.37 -8.44 2.66
C LEU A 163 6.99 -7.29 1.84
N ILE A 164 7.10 -6.10 2.41
CA ILE A 164 7.46 -4.88 1.68
C ILE A 164 8.86 -4.40 2.02
N LEU A 165 9.33 -4.56 3.25
CA LEU A 165 10.68 -4.19 3.66
C LEU A 165 11.44 -5.41 4.20
N PRO A 166 11.53 -6.52 3.44
CA PRO A 166 12.25 -7.71 3.90
C PRO A 166 13.71 -7.39 4.18
N GLY A 167 14.30 -8.06 5.18
CA GLY A 167 15.71 -7.88 5.55
C GLY A 167 16.71 -8.03 4.39
N ALA A 168 16.34 -8.75 3.32
CA ALA A 168 17.11 -8.84 2.09
C ALA A 168 17.36 -7.47 1.42
N LEU A 169 16.41 -6.54 1.47
CA LEU A 169 16.56 -5.18 0.93
C LEU A 169 17.66 -4.40 1.65
N TYR A 170 17.64 -4.44 2.99
CA TYR A 170 18.63 -3.76 3.81
C TYR A 170 20.02 -4.39 3.67
N ALA A 171 20.08 -5.70 3.41
CA ALA A 171 21.31 -6.42 3.16
C ALA A 171 21.85 -6.28 1.71
N GLY A 172 21.14 -5.57 0.83
CA GLY A 172 21.51 -5.44 -0.59
C GLY A 172 21.44 -6.77 -1.36
N LYS A 173 20.66 -7.74 -0.86
CA LYS A 173 20.49 -9.06 -1.48
C LYS A 173 19.38 -9.01 -2.53
N PRO A 174 19.47 -9.82 -3.59
CA PRO A 174 18.43 -9.88 -4.61
C PRO A 174 17.11 -10.39 -4.02
N ILE A 175 16.01 -9.73 -4.38
CA ILE A 175 14.65 -10.21 -4.10
C ILE A 175 14.25 -11.21 -5.20
N PRO A 176 13.65 -12.36 -4.86
CA PRO A 176 13.12 -13.30 -5.85
C PRO A 176 12.15 -12.63 -6.84
N GLN A 177 12.26 -12.95 -8.13
CA GLN A 177 11.49 -12.27 -9.19
C GLN A 177 9.96 -12.37 -8.98
N ALA A 178 9.45 -13.51 -8.49
CA ALA A 178 8.03 -13.67 -8.19
C ALA A 178 7.57 -12.71 -7.08
N GLN A 179 8.39 -12.54 -6.04
CA GLN A 179 8.12 -11.59 -4.97
C GLN A 179 8.20 -10.15 -5.48
N LEU A 180 9.18 -9.83 -6.31
CA LEU A 180 9.31 -8.50 -6.90
C LEU A 180 8.11 -8.13 -7.79
N ALA A 181 7.58 -9.09 -8.56
CA ALA A 181 6.37 -8.90 -9.35
C ALA A 181 5.14 -8.63 -8.48
N ALA A 182 4.96 -9.41 -7.40
CA ALA A 182 3.87 -9.21 -6.44
C ALA A 182 3.98 -7.86 -5.71
N ILE A 183 5.19 -7.47 -5.30
CA ILE A 183 5.46 -6.13 -4.74
C ILE A 183 5.09 -5.06 -5.76
N LYS A 184 5.55 -5.16 -7.01
CA LYS A 184 5.25 -4.16 -8.05
C LYS A 184 3.75 -3.96 -8.23
N GLN A 185 2.98 -5.04 -8.23
CA GLN A 185 1.54 -5.02 -8.43
C GLN A 185 0.78 -4.44 -7.23
N HIS A 186 1.17 -4.79 -6.01
CA HIS A 186 0.36 -4.51 -4.82
C HIS A 186 0.91 -3.43 -3.88
N LEU A 187 2.17 -3.00 -4.04
CA LEU A 187 2.77 -1.92 -3.26
C LEU A 187 1.92 -0.63 -3.19
N PRO A 188 1.20 -0.21 -4.24
CA PRO A 188 0.28 0.93 -4.15
C PRO A 188 -0.73 0.83 -3.00
N LEU A 189 -1.27 -0.37 -2.74
CA LEU A 189 -2.27 -0.60 -1.70
C LEU A 189 -1.66 -0.40 -0.30
N PHE A 190 -0.45 -0.90 -0.08
CA PHE A 190 0.29 -0.71 1.16
C PHE A 190 0.59 0.77 1.42
N ILE A 191 1.06 1.50 0.41
CA ILE A 191 1.35 2.92 0.54
C ILE A 191 0.08 3.72 0.86
N CYS A 192 -1.05 3.43 0.21
CA CYS A 192 -2.31 4.10 0.53
C CYS A 192 -2.77 3.85 1.97
N GLY A 193 -2.57 2.63 2.50
CA GLY A 193 -2.81 2.33 3.91
C GLY A 193 -1.87 3.09 4.86
N LEU A 194 -0.59 3.23 4.53
CA LEU A 194 0.34 4.02 5.34
C LEU A 194 0.00 5.52 5.33
N LEU A 195 -0.44 6.04 4.18
CA LEU A 195 -0.86 7.44 4.06
C LEU A 195 -2.13 7.76 4.85
N SER A 196 -3.01 6.78 5.11
CA SER A 196 -4.20 6.98 5.94
C SER A 196 -3.88 7.11 7.44
N LEU A 197 -2.67 6.71 7.87
CA LEU A 197 -2.20 6.81 9.26
C LEU A 197 -1.54 8.16 9.60
N ASN A 198 -1.74 9.18 8.77
CA ASN A 198 -1.17 10.52 8.91
C ASN A 198 0.35 10.52 9.21
N PRO A 199 1.19 10.23 8.20
CA PRO A 199 2.64 10.14 8.37
C PRO A 199 3.30 11.39 8.95
N GLN A 200 2.71 12.57 8.79
CA GLN A 200 3.26 13.83 9.33
C GLN A 200 3.31 13.85 10.87
N THR A 201 2.45 13.06 11.51
CA THR A 201 2.34 13.01 12.98
C THR A 201 2.96 11.74 13.58
N ASP A 202 3.33 10.77 12.75
CA ASP A 202 3.87 9.48 13.14
C ASP A 202 5.21 9.20 12.44
N ALA A 203 6.31 9.44 13.18
CA ALA A 203 7.67 9.25 12.69
C ALA A 203 7.99 7.81 12.27
N TYR A 204 7.32 6.81 12.85
CA TYR A 204 7.52 5.42 12.42
C TYR A 204 6.97 5.22 11.01
N ILE A 205 5.73 5.66 10.77
CA ILE A 205 5.08 5.56 9.46
C ILE A 205 5.82 6.40 8.41
N GLU A 206 6.21 7.62 8.77
CA GLU A 206 7.01 8.49 7.91
C GLU A 206 8.32 7.81 7.49
N ARG A 207 9.07 7.25 8.44
CA ARG A 207 10.32 6.52 8.17
C ARG A 207 10.07 5.34 7.24
N LYS A 208 9.01 4.57 7.45
CA LYS A 208 8.69 3.41 6.59
C LYS A 208 8.33 3.82 5.16
N LEU A 209 7.60 4.91 4.97
CA LEU A 209 7.35 5.48 3.64
C LEU A 209 8.65 5.93 2.96
N LYS A 210 9.56 6.56 3.72
CA LYS A 210 10.88 6.96 3.22
C LYS A 210 11.70 5.74 2.78
N ASP A 211 11.74 4.69 3.60
CA ASP A 211 12.43 3.43 3.28
C ASP A 211 11.87 2.81 1.98
N ILE A 212 10.55 2.79 1.83
CA ILE A 212 9.89 2.32 0.61
C ILE A 212 10.38 3.09 -0.62
N VAL A 213 10.41 4.43 -0.57
CA VAL A 213 10.87 5.23 -1.72
C VAL A 213 12.36 5.00 -1.98
N VAL A 214 13.21 4.95 -0.94
CA VAL A 214 14.66 4.72 -1.08
C VAL A 214 14.96 3.40 -1.78
N HIS A 215 14.27 2.33 -1.37
CA HIS A 215 14.53 1.00 -1.90
C HIS A 215 13.87 0.77 -3.26
N TYR A 216 12.62 1.21 -3.46
CA TYR A 216 11.85 0.84 -4.64
C TYR A 216 11.96 1.79 -5.82
N LEU A 217 12.26 3.08 -5.59
CA LEU A 217 12.50 4.01 -6.69
C LEU A 217 13.65 3.56 -7.62
N PRO A 218 14.83 3.16 -7.11
CA PRO A 218 15.91 2.70 -7.99
C PRO A 218 15.71 1.27 -8.51
N LEU A 219 14.82 0.49 -7.88
CA LEU A 219 14.62 -0.92 -8.18
C LEU A 219 13.72 -1.17 -9.40
N PHE A 220 12.73 -0.30 -9.63
CA PHE A 220 11.81 -0.44 -10.74
C PHE A 220 12.13 0.55 -11.88
N PRO A 221 12.29 0.06 -13.12
CA PRO A 221 12.50 0.96 -14.25
C PRO A 221 11.22 1.76 -14.56
N THR A 222 11.43 2.99 -15.00
CA THR A 222 10.38 3.90 -15.49
C THR A 222 10.04 3.58 -16.95
N GLN A 223 8.83 3.91 -17.42
CA GLN A 223 8.37 3.61 -18.80
C GLN A 223 9.29 4.19 -19.89
N THR A 224 9.97 5.28 -19.58
CA THR A 224 10.99 5.96 -20.40
C THR A 224 12.26 5.13 -20.67
N GLN A 225 12.41 3.95 -20.05
CA GLN A 225 13.52 3.03 -20.31
C GLN A 225 13.07 1.94 -21.28
N SER A 226 13.35 2.12 -22.57
CA SER A 226 13.13 1.11 -23.61
C SER A 226 13.86 -0.19 -23.25
N SER A 227 13.13 -1.13 -22.65
CA SER A 227 13.61 -2.47 -22.33
C SER A 227 12.50 -3.45 -22.66
N ILE A 228 12.88 -4.55 -23.29
CA ILE A 228 12.02 -5.65 -23.77
C ILE A 228 11.14 -6.25 -22.64
N HIS A 229 11.36 -5.87 -21.38
CA HIS A 229 10.61 -6.31 -20.19
C HIS A 229 9.69 -5.25 -19.56
N HIS A 230 9.15 -4.32 -20.36
CA HIS A 230 8.11 -3.37 -19.92
C HIS A 230 6.88 -4.08 -19.32
N THR A 231 6.80 -4.16 -17.99
CA THR A 231 5.72 -4.83 -17.25
C THR A 231 4.79 -3.83 -16.54
N GLY A 232 4.48 -2.70 -17.16
CA GLY A 232 3.54 -1.70 -16.63
C GLY A 232 4.16 -0.57 -15.80
N GLU A 233 3.30 0.30 -15.25
CA GLU A 233 3.62 1.53 -14.51
C GLU A 233 4.51 1.29 -13.28
N HIS A 234 5.30 2.30 -12.89
CA HIS A 234 6.08 2.27 -11.66
C HIS A 234 5.15 2.26 -10.43
N PRO A 235 5.35 1.40 -9.42
CA PRO A 235 4.39 1.26 -8.31
C PRO A 235 4.18 2.55 -7.49
N LEU A 236 5.23 3.35 -7.30
CA LEU A 236 5.09 4.66 -6.65
C LEU A 236 4.21 5.65 -7.46
N LEU A 237 4.13 5.52 -8.79
CA LEU A 237 3.24 6.32 -9.64
C LEU A 237 1.81 5.75 -9.61
N ALA A 238 1.67 4.43 -9.72
CA ALA A 238 0.37 3.74 -9.63
C ALA A 238 -0.35 4.03 -8.30
N THR A 239 0.40 4.37 -7.24
CA THR A 239 -0.14 4.84 -5.95
C THR A 239 -0.99 6.11 -6.10
N LEU A 240 -0.67 7.02 -7.03
CA LEU A 240 -1.47 8.23 -7.28
C LEU A 240 -2.90 7.88 -7.71
N GLN A 241 -3.06 6.83 -8.50
CA GLN A 241 -4.36 6.35 -8.96
C GLN A 241 -5.08 5.58 -7.84
N ASN A 242 -4.37 4.72 -7.11
CA ASN A 242 -4.92 3.88 -6.05
C ASN A 242 -5.34 4.66 -4.79
N CYS A 243 -4.65 5.75 -4.49
CA CYS A 243 -5.05 6.66 -3.42
C CYS A 243 -6.10 7.67 -3.91
N GLY A 244 -6.52 7.55 -5.18
CA GLY A 244 -7.53 8.38 -5.77
C GLY A 244 -8.96 7.97 -5.43
N GLY A 245 -9.87 8.90 -5.64
CA GLY A 245 -11.30 8.77 -5.33
C GLY A 245 -12.00 10.09 -5.58
N ALA A 246 -13.33 10.06 -5.74
CA ALA A 246 -14.12 11.26 -5.98
C ALA A 246 -14.28 12.14 -4.72
N CYS A 247 -13.95 11.63 -3.54
CA CYS A 247 -14.11 12.35 -2.28
C CYS A 247 -12.92 13.27 -1.97
N ARG A 248 -13.21 14.34 -1.22
CA ARG A 248 -12.20 15.33 -0.81
C ARG A 248 -11.04 14.73 -0.01
N ALA A 249 -11.32 13.77 0.86
CA ALA A 249 -10.27 13.12 1.66
C ALA A 249 -9.26 12.34 0.79
N ALA A 250 -9.72 11.71 -0.30
CA ALA A 250 -8.84 11.03 -1.25
C ALA A 250 -7.96 12.05 -2.01
N ALA A 251 -8.52 13.19 -2.39
CA ALA A 251 -7.78 14.27 -3.03
C ALA A 251 -6.69 14.86 -2.12
N GLU A 252 -7.02 15.13 -0.85
CA GLU A 252 -6.06 15.62 0.15
C GLU A 252 -4.93 14.61 0.40
N ARG A 253 -5.26 13.31 0.51
CA ARG A 253 -4.27 12.24 0.64
C ARG A 253 -3.34 12.16 -0.56
N ARG A 254 -3.87 12.29 -1.78
CA ARG A 254 -3.07 12.28 -3.01
C ARG A 254 -2.15 13.50 -3.07
N ALA A 255 -2.65 14.69 -2.77
CA ALA A 255 -1.84 15.90 -2.69
C ALA A 255 -0.71 15.77 -1.65
N ALA A 256 -1.03 15.25 -0.46
CA ALA A 256 -0.02 14.99 0.58
C ALA A 256 1.06 13.99 0.11
N TYR A 257 0.66 12.93 -0.59
CA TYR A 257 1.62 11.97 -1.16
C TYR A 257 2.51 12.58 -2.24
N VAL A 258 1.95 13.42 -3.12
CA VAL A 258 2.73 14.16 -4.13
C VAL A 258 3.75 15.07 -3.45
N GLY A 259 3.34 15.77 -2.40
CA GLY A 259 4.24 16.65 -1.64
C GLY A 259 5.37 15.88 -0.98
N PHE A 260 5.02 14.75 -0.36
CA PHE A 260 6.00 13.82 0.21
C PHE A 260 7.00 13.33 -0.85
N LEU A 261 6.54 12.87 -2.02
CA LEU A 261 7.44 12.40 -3.08
C LEU A 261 8.37 13.50 -3.58
N LEU A 262 7.84 14.70 -3.86
CA LEU A 262 8.63 15.82 -4.36
C LEU A 262 9.69 16.24 -3.35
N ASP A 263 9.30 16.43 -2.08
CA ASP A 263 10.21 16.81 -0.99
C ASP A 263 11.28 15.74 -0.77
N PHE A 264 10.87 14.46 -0.70
CA PHE A 264 11.78 13.37 -0.44
C PHE A 264 12.79 13.16 -1.58
N ILE A 265 12.32 13.14 -2.82
CA ILE A 265 13.20 12.97 -3.99
C ILE A 265 14.18 14.15 -4.10
N GLN A 266 13.69 15.39 -3.89
CA GLN A 266 14.52 16.58 -3.89
C GLN A 266 15.63 16.47 -2.83
N LYS A 267 15.30 16.14 -1.57
CA LYS A 267 16.28 16.07 -0.48
C LYS A 267 17.27 14.90 -0.63
N HIS A 268 16.79 13.72 -1.01
CA HIS A 268 17.56 12.49 -0.90
C HIS A 268 18.24 12.04 -2.20
N PHE A 269 17.74 12.46 -3.36
CA PHE A 269 18.29 12.07 -4.66
C PHE A 269 18.90 13.23 -5.43
N VAL A 270 18.35 14.46 -5.31
CA VAL A 270 18.82 15.64 -6.05
C VAL A 270 19.82 16.45 -5.23
N ALA A 271 19.44 16.96 -4.07
CA ALA A 271 20.29 17.84 -3.26
C ALA A 271 21.45 17.12 -2.56
N LYS A 272 21.37 15.80 -2.40
CA LYS A 272 22.38 15.00 -1.71
C LYS A 272 23.58 14.72 -2.61
N LYS A 273 24.74 15.26 -2.26
CA LYS A 273 26.00 15.15 -3.05
C LYS A 273 26.53 13.73 -3.23
N ALA A 274 26.13 12.77 -2.39
CA ALA A 274 26.69 11.41 -2.36
C ALA A 274 25.82 10.34 -3.04
N VAL A 275 24.87 10.74 -3.89
CA VAL A 275 23.97 9.79 -4.58
C VAL A 275 24.69 9.18 -5.78
N SER A 276 24.55 7.86 -5.99
CA SER A 276 25.15 7.20 -7.15
C SER A 276 24.58 7.78 -8.45
N GLY A 277 25.40 7.85 -9.49
CA GLY A 277 24.98 8.39 -10.79
C GLY A 277 23.72 7.69 -11.33
N THR A 278 23.64 6.36 -11.15
CA THR A 278 22.49 5.53 -11.55
C THR A 278 21.23 5.86 -10.76
N HIS A 279 21.31 6.02 -9.43
CA HIS A 279 20.13 6.37 -8.62
C HIS A 279 19.63 7.77 -8.96
N LEU A 280 20.53 8.71 -9.22
CA LEU A 280 20.16 10.03 -9.72
C LEU A 280 19.46 9.94 -11.09
N THR A 281 19.97 9.12 -12.02
CA THR A 281 19.31 8.89 -13.31
C THR A 281 17.88 8.38 -13.13
N GLN A 282 17.68 7.38 -12.25
CA GLN A 282 16.35 6.82 -11.98
C GLN A 282 15.41 7.87 -11.37
N ALA A 283 15.88 8.65 -10.39
CA ALA A 283 15.10 9.73 -9.78
C ALA A 283 14.68 10.81 -10.79
N LEU A 284 15.58 11.24 -11.67
CA LEU A 284 15.26 12.24 -12.69
C LEU A 284 14.21 11.73 -13.69
N ARG A 285 14.32 10.47 -14.12
CA ARG A 285 13.32 9.84 -15.01
C ARG A 285 11.97 9.69 -14.30
N PHE A 286 11.99 9.27 -13.04
CA PHE A 286 10.79 9.18 -12.23
C PHE A 286 10.11 10.55 -12.10
N LEU A 287 10.87 11.63 -11.87
CA LEU A 287 10.32 12.99 -11.82
C LEU A 287 9.65 13.41 -13.14
N LEU A 288 10.24 13.07 -14.29
CA LEU A 288 9.61 13.33 -15.59
C LEU A 288 8.26 12.62 -15.73
N GLU A 289 8.19 11.35 -15.33
CA GLU A 289 6.93 10.60 -15.39
C GLU A 289 5.93 11.09 -14.35
N LEU A 290 6.37 11.44 -13.15
CA LEU A 290 5.54 12.05 -12.12
C LEU A 290 4.88 13.32 -12.65
N LEU A 291 5.64 14.25 -13.24
CA LEU A 291 5.10 15.49 -13.79
C LEU A 291 4.04 15.26 -14.88
N LYS A 292 4.20 14.22 -15.71
CA LYS A 292 3.17 13.82 -16.69
C LYS A 292 1.88 13.36 -16.02
N HIS A 293 1.97 12.55 -14.96
CA HIS A 293 0.81 12.08 -14.20
C HIS A 293 0.14 13.21 -13.39
N LEU A 294 0.89 14.25 -13.02
CA LEU A 294 0.36 15.41 -12.31
C LEU A 294 -0.38 16.41 -13.21
N ALA A 295 -0.19 16.34 -14.54
CA ALA A 295 -0.86 17.24 -15.48
C ALA A 295 -2.40 17.22 -15.34
N PRO A 296 -3.10 16.05 -15.33
CA PRO A 296 -4.54 16.00 -15.10
C PRO A 296 -4.94 16.38 -13.65
N LEU A 297 -4.02 16.26 -12.69
CA LEU A 297 -4.27 16.45 -11.25
C LEU A 297 -3.92 17.84 -10.72
N LYS A 298 -3.53 18.75 -11.61
CA LYS A 298 -2.91 20.02 -11.25
C LYS A 298 -3.75 20.91 -10.34
N LYS A 299 -5.08 20.92 -10.52
CA LYS A 299 -5.99 21.69 -9.65
C LYS A 299 -5.97 21.13 -8.22
N GLU A 300 -6.04 19.81 -8.11
CA GLU A 300 -6.06 19.05 -6.86
C GLU A 300 -4.77 19.25 -6.05
N CYS A 301 -3.61 19.20 -6.73
CA CYS A 301 -2.30 19.29 -6.09
C CYS A 301 -1.69 20.71 -6.08
N SER A 302 -2.48 21.74 -6.39
CA SER A 302 -1.96 23.09 -6.68
C SER A 302 -1.12 23.70 -5.55
N SER A 303 -1.58 23.62 -4.30
CA SER A 303 -0.88 24.17 -3.13
C SER A 303 0.49 23.51 -2.90
N VAL A 304 0.53 22.19 -3.05
CA VAL A 304 1.73 21.37 -2.89
C VAL A 304 2.72 21.61 -4.04
N LEU A 305 2.22 21.79 -5.25
CA LEU A 305 3.04 22.06 -6.42
C LEU A 305 3.65 23.47 -6.36
N GLN A 306 2.91 24.46 -5.90
CA GLN A 306 3.41 25.83 -5.70
C GLN A 306 4.56 25.89 -4.68
N SER A 307 4.55 25.04 -3.64
CA SER A 307 5.63 25.01 -2.66
C SER A 307 6.79 24.08 -3.05
N GLY A 308 6.50 22.94 -3.69
CA GLY A 308 7.50 21.92 -4.00
C GLY A 308 8.33 22.19 -5.25
N LEU A 309 7.70 22.67 -6.33
CA LEU A 309 8.38 22.85 -7.63
C LEU A 309 9.52 23.90 -7.60
N PRO A 310 9.39 25.06 -6.92
CA PRO A 310 10.50 26.02 -6.82
C PRO A 310 11.72 25.44 -6.10
N ASN A 311 11.51 24.66 -5.03
CA ASN A 311 12.59 24.01 -4.29
C ASN A 311 13.31 22.96 -5.13
N LEU A 312 12.54 22.20 -5.93
CA LEU A 312 13.09 21.25 -6.88
C LEU A 312 13.93 21.96 -7.96
N LEU A 313 13.42 23.06 -8.54
CA LEU A 313 14.16 23.85 -9.53
C LEU A 313 15.48 24.40 -8.97
N ASN A 314 15.45 24.96 -7.76
CA ASN A 314 16.66 25.47 -7.11
C ASN A 314 17.68 24.34 -6.84
N SER A 315 17.20 23.14 -6.50
CA SER A 315 18.10 22.00 -6.29
C SER A 315 18.70 21.48 -7.58
N LEU A 316 17.93 21.51 -8.68
CA LEU A 316 18.40 21.12 -10.01
C LEU A 316 19.41 22.12 -10.58
N SER A 317 19.26 23.42 -10.32
CA SER A 317 20.23 24.44 -10.78
C SER A 317 21.57 24.34 -10.06
N MET A 318 21.56 23.93 -8.79
CA MET A 318 22.77 23.71 -7.98
C MET A 318 23.41 22.34 -8.20
N LEU A 319 22.76 21.45 -8.96
CA LEU A 319 23.22 20.08 -9.14
C LEU A 319 24.41 20.02 -10.12
N SER A 320 25.60 19.74 -9.57
CA SER A 320 26.78 19.43 -10.39
C SER A 320 26.72 17.98 -10.87
N VAL A 321 26.68 17.80 -12.19
CA VAL A 321 26.53 16.48 -12.82
C VAL A 321 27.69 16.20 -13.76
N ASN A 322 28.34 15.05 -13.58
CA ASN A 322 29.46 14.62 -14.43
C ASN A 322 29.01 13.87 -15.68
N ALA A 323 27.97 13.04 -15.59
CA ALA A 323 27.48 12.22 -16.69
C ALA A 323 26.60 13.00 -17.67
N ARG A 324 26.87 12.90 -18.97
CA ARG A 324 26.10 13.55 -20.05
C ARG A 324 24.60 13.24 -19.98
N THR A 325 24.24 11.98 -19.74
CA THR A 325 22.84 11.55 -19.63
C THR A 325 22.09 12.25 -18.49
N ASN A 326 22.75 12.42 -17.34
CA ASN A 326 22.12 13.09 -16.20
C ASN A 326 21.98 14.60 -16.44
N ARG A 327 22.93 15.24 -17.16
CA ARG A 327 22.79 16.65 -17.57
C ARG A 327 21.56 16.86 -18.46
N GLU A 328 21.38 15.99 -19.44
CA GLU A 328 20.23 16.04 -20.34
C GLU A 328 18.92 15.84 -19.57
N LEU A 329 18.86 14.86 -18.66
CA LEU A 329 17.69 14.63 -17.83
C LEU A 329 17.39 15.81 -16.90
N VAL A 330 18.40 16.45 -16.32
CA VAL A 330 18.21 17.68 -15.51
C VAL A 330 17.58 18.78 -16.36
N LEU A 331 18.05 19.00 -17.59
CA LEU A 331 17.45 19.99 -18.49
C LEU A 331 16.00 19.64 -18.83
N GLN A 332 15.71 18.37 -19.11
CA GLN A 332 14.34 17.92 -19.39
C GLN A 332 13.41 18.12 -18.20
N VAL A 333 13.84 17.74 -16.99
CA VAL A 333 13.06 17.95 -15.76
C VAL A 333 12.84 19.44 -15.53
N THR A 334 13.89 20.24 -15.67
CA THR A 334 13.81 21.70 -15.49
C THR A 334 12.79 22.31 -16.46
N ARG A 335 12.86 21.97 -17.75
CA ARG A 335 11.88 22.41 -18.76
C ARG A 335 10.47 21.96 -18.40
N ALA A 336 10.30 20.69 -18.03
CA ALA A 336 9.00 20.14 -17.65
C ALA A 336 8.40 20.89 -16.45
N VAL A 337 9.19 21.18 -15.43
CA VAL A 337 8.76 21.95 -14.25
C VAL A 337 8.42 23.39 -14.62
N MET A 338 9.21 24.05 -15.47
CA MET A 338 8.89 25.40 -15.95
C MET A 338 7.58 25.42 -16.73
N THR A 339 7.39 24.53 -17.70
CA THR A 339 6.14 24.40 -18.47
C THR A 339 4.95 24.15 -17.54
N PHE A 340 5.12 23.26 -16.57
CA PHE A 340 4.09 22.95 -15.59
C PHE A 340 3.71 24.20 -14.78
N SER A 341 4.70 24.93 -14.27
CA SER A 341 4.54 26.14 -13.45
C SER A 341 3.93 27.30 -14.23
N SER A 342 4.40 27.57 -15.46
CA SER A 342 3.83 28.60 -16.33
C SER A 342 2.36 28.35 -16.62
N ALA A 343 1.99 27.10 -16.89
CA ALA A 343 0.60 26.75 -17.06
C ALA A 343 -0.21 26.95 -15.76
N MET A 344 0.39 26.94 -14.55
CA MET A 344 -0.33 27.20 -13.29
C MET A 344 -0.57 28.70 -13.08
N ALA A 345 0.30 29.55 -13.62
CA ALA A 345 0.22 31.01 -13.50
C ALA A 345 -0.72 31.66 -14.53
N ALA A 346 -1.13 30.93 -15.58
CA ALA A 346 -2.06 31.45 -16.57
C ALA A 346 -3.43 31.77 -15.91
N PRO A 347 -3.93 33.02 -16.02
CA PRO A 347 -5.25 33.38 -15.51
C PRO A 347 -6.32 32.54 -16.23
N LYS A 348 -7.35 32.12 -15.49
CA LYS A 348 -8.50 31.39 -16.04
C LYS A 348 -9.40 32.28 -16.87
#